data_AF-A0A8S2VPM8-F1
#
_entry.id   AF-A0A8S2VPM8-F1
#
_cell.length_a   1.000
_cell.length_b   1.000
_cell.length_c   1.000
_cell.angle_alpha   90.00
_cell.angle_beta   90.00
_cell.angle_gamma   90.00
#
_symmetry.space_group_name_H-M   'P 1'
#
loop_
_entity.id
_entity.type
_entity.pdbx_description
1 polymer ?
#
loop_
_entity_poly.entity_id
_entity_poly.type
_entity_poly.pdbx_seq_one_letter_code
_entity_poly.pdbx_strand_id
1 'polypeptide(L)'
;IQGSFYRFLYSLISLMPDLMRDYANKFIPLIFSAINESDPTLCPLIWTNLLECLETFDDCWSHIDYQKAFLPKLWAFLKQACHGNVFDVKDCLLSLINKIPSIIIEDKKYNFTENFFTSMEEGILSIKGRHQANNANSLLKAYMDCVTYILEQYCKELQQKSTFLNDRMLRLIRVYLTDKECSIRNVYPRQYLYLLNGLNSHKLYSEHLNSVLPLFSSITNKQPQIDDLKYVFQQAGHLFESVLLPPKQKNLRFASSPPQLSIDDDKLFMNDNDEKNDEQNEYLIQLSIQLCCLCFDYCLKNKEEISYEYSLDLFSHLFSINNEQNSKIIITKLI
;
A
#
# COMPACT_ATOMS: atom_id res chain seq x y z
N ILE A 1 2.04 25.94 25.64
CA ILE A 1 2.83 27.04 25.02
C ILE A 1 3.18 26.71 23.57
N GLN A 2 3.88 25.59 23.29
CA GLN A 2 4.26 25.21 21.92
C GLN A 2 3.06 25.03 20.96
N GLY A 3 1.99 24.36 21.39
CA GLY A 3 0.80 24.21 20.53
C GLY A 3 0.09 25.54 20.20
N SER A 4 0.15 26.54 21.09
CA SER A 4 -0.37 27.88 20.79
C SER A 4 0.52 28.62 19.79
N PHE A 5 1.83 28.41 19.88
CA PHE A 5 2.80 28.97 18.94
C PHE A 5 2.60 28.43 17.52
N TYR A 6 2.44 27.12 17.32
CA TYR A 6 2.18 26.56 15.99
C TYR A 6 0.83 26.98 15.41
N ARG A 7 -0.21 27.15 16.24
CA ARG A 7 -1.49 27.72 15.78
C ARG A 7 -1.34 29.16 15.34
N PHE A 8 -0.60 29.96 16.11
CA PHE A 8 -0.31 31.34 15.75
C PHE A 8 0.50 31.44 14.45
N LEU A 9 1.54 30.61 14.28
CA LEU A 9 2.30 30.52 13.04
C LEU A 9 1.41 30.18 11.85
N TYR A 10 0.55 29.17 11.98
CA TYR A 10 -0.40 28.79 10.93
C TYR A 10 -1.27 29.99 10.54
N SER A 11 -1.87 30.67 11.51
CA SER A 11 -2.69 31.86 11.25
C SER A 11 -1.91 32.98 10.56
N LEU A 12 -0.64 33.20 10.91
CA LEU A 12 0.18 34.21 10.24
C LEU A 12 0.49 33.82 8.78
N ILE A 13 0.81 32.55 8.53
CA ILE A 13 1.09 32.05 7.18
C ILE A 13 -0.15 32.19 6.31
N SER A 14 -1.31 31.71 6.77
CA SER A 14 -2.55 31.72 5.99
C SER A 14 -3.14 33.13 5.79
N LEU A 15 -3.06 34.00 6.80
CA LEU A 15 -3.73 35.31 6.77
C LEU A 15 -2.81 36.46 6.31
N MET A 16 -1.49 36.32 6.47
CA MET A 16 -0.52 37.38 6.16
C MET A 16 0.72 36.81 5.44
N PRO A 17 0.55 36.09 4.30
CA PRO A 17 1.64 35.40 3.62
C PRO A 17 2.74 36.37 3.14
N ASP A 18 2.37 37.57 2.69
CA ASP A 18 3.33 38.57 2.21
C ASP A 18 4.26 39.06 3.32
N LEU A 19 3.73 39.29 4.54
CA LEU A 19 4.54 39.64 5.71
C LEU A 19 5.44 38.47 6.11
N MET A 20 4.89 37.25 6.07
CA MET A 20 5.64 36.06 6.47
C MET A 20 6.79 35.74 5.51
N ARG A 21 6.69 36.11 4.24
CA ARG A 21 7.76 35.89 3.24
C ARG A 21 9.12 36.47 3.68
N ASP A 22 9.13 37.63 4.33
CA ASP A 22 10.36 38.26 4.86
C ASP A 22 11.02 37.45 6.00
N TYR A 23 10.26 36.56 6.64
CA TYR A 23 10.71 35.72 7.75
C TYR A 23 10.82 34.23 7.38
N ALA A 24 10.62 33.87 6.10
CA ALA A 24 10.64 32.50 5.58
C ALA A 24 11.87 31.70 6.03
N ASN A 25 13.05 32.32 5.96
CA ASN A 25 14.33 31.74 6.37
C ASN A 25 14.43 31.37 7.87
N LYS A 26 13.50 31.84 8.71
CA LYS A 26 13.46 31.52 10.15
C LYS A 26 12.44 30.43 10.47
N PHE A 27 11.20 30.59 10.02
CA PHE A 27 10.12 29.68 10.45
C PHE A 27 10.07 28.40 9.61
N ILE A 28 10.44 28.43 8.33
CA ILE A 28 10.43 27.22 7.48
C ILE A 28 11.39 26.15 8.02
N PRO A 29 12.68 26.46 8.32
CA PRO A 29 13.56 25.49 8.95
C PRO A 29 13.05 24.98 10.30
N LEU A 30 12.42 25.85 11.09
CA LEU A 30 11.85 25.49 12.39
C LEU A 30 10.74 24.44 12.23
N ILE A 31 9.79 24.65 11.32
CA ILE A 31 8.67 23.72 11.09
C ILE A 31 9.16 22.42 10.46
N PHE A 32 9.93 22.51 9.37
CA PHE A 32 10.39 21.35 8.61
C PHE A 32 11.34 20.46 9.44
N SER A 33 12.10 21.04 10.36
CA SER A 33 12.92 20.26 11.28
C SER A 33 12.13 19.71 12.47
N ALA A 34 10.86 20.05 12.66
CA ALA A 34 10.03 19.53 13.75
C ALA A 34 9.12 18.37 13.34
N ILE A 35 9.16 17.91 12.08
CA ILE A 35 8.21 16.93 11.53
C ILE A 35 8.21 15.56 12.22
N ASN A 36 9.29 15.24 12.94
CA ASN A 36 9.41 14.00 13.71
C ASN A 36 8.93 14.15 15.16
N GLU A 37 8.05 15.11 15.42
CA GLU A 37 7.41 15.29 16.72
C GLU A 37 6.56 14.08 17.08
N SER A 38 6.70 13.65 18.33
CA SER A 38 6.02 12.47 18.87
C SER A 38 4.78 12.82 19.68
N ASP A 39 4.69 14.04 20.23
CA ASP A 39 3.53 14.49 21.00
C ASP A 39 2.27 14.55 20.10
N PRO A 40 1.22 13.76 20.40
CA PRO A 40 0.00 13.69 19.59
C PRO A 40 -0.78 15.00 19.53
N THR A 41 -0.53 15.93 20.46
CA THR A 41 -1.17 17.25 20.44
C THR A 41 -0.43 18.27 19.57
N LEU A 42 0.86 18.03 19.31
CA LEU A 42 1.74 18.92 18.54
C LEU A 42 1.98 18.42 17.12
N CYS A 43 2.12 17.11 16.94
CA CYS A 43 2.36 16.49 15.64
C CYS A 43 1.36 16.98 14.57
N PRO A 44 0.02 16.95 14.79
CA PRO A 44 -0.93 17.42 13.79
C PRO A 44 -0.70 18.90 13.43
N LEU A 45 -0.43 19.75 14.43
CA LEU A 45 -0.19 21.18 14.21
C LEU A 45 1.06 21.42 13.37
N ILE A 46 2.14 20.68 13.60
CA ILE A 46 3.38 20.80 12.84
C ILE A 46 3.16 20.37 11.40
N TRP A 47 2.49 19.24 11.17
CA TRP A 47 2.20 18.74 9.83
C TRP A 47 1.24 19.65 9.06
N THR A 48 0.23 20.21 9.71
CA THR A 48 -0.64 21.24 9.10
C THR A 48 0.16 22.48 8.71
N ASN A 49 1.03 22.98 9.59
CA ASN A 49 1.91 24.11 9.27
C ASN A 49 2.88 23.79 8.13
N LEU A 50 3.43 22.58 8.07
CA LEU A 50 4.32 22.12 7.00
C LEU A 50 3.62 22.21 5.65
N LEU A 51 2.41 21.64 5.54
CA LEU A 51 1.63 21.68 4.31
C LEU A 51 1.24 23.10 3.94
N GLU A 52 0.80 23.91 4.91
CA GLU A 52 0.46 25.31 4.68
C GLU A 52 1.66 26.10 4.12
N CYS A 53 2.88 25.86 4.63
CA CYS A 53 4.08 26.47 4.07
C CYS A 53 4.28 26.06 2.60
N LEU A 54 4.15 24.76 2.30
CA LEU A 54 4.32 24.20 0.95
C LEU A 54 3.25 24.66 -0.04
N GLU A 55 2.06 25.03 0.45
CA GLU A 55 1.01 25.64 -0.37
C GLU A 55 1.23 27.14 -0.57
N THR A 56 1.78 27.84 0.42
CA THR A 56 1.86 29.30 0.43
C THR A 56 3.14 29.84 -0.22
N PHE A 57 4.26 29.12 -0.08
CA PHE A 57 5.58 29.58 -0.54
C PHE A 57 6.25 28.58 -1.48
N ASP A 58 6.39 28.97 -2.75
CA ASP A 58 7.02 28.13 -3.79
C ASP A 58 8.51 27.86 -3.52
N ASP A 59 9.18 28.74 -2.78
CA ASP A 59 10.62 28.70 -2.50
C ASP A 59 10.97 28.03 -1.17
N CYS A 60 10.02 27.34 -0.50
CA CYS A 60 10.23 26.66 0.79
C CYS A 60 11.52 25.85 0.85
N TRP A 61 11.77 25.04 -0.18
CA TRP A 61 12.90 24.12 -0.25
C TRP A 61 14.26 24.82 -0.39
N SER A 62 14.28 26.11 -0.76
CA SER A 62 15.50 26.92 -0.81
C SER A 62 15.91 27.46 0.57
N HIS A 63 14.97 27.56 1.51
CA HIS A 63 15.20 28.09 2.85
C HIS A 63 15.77 27.06 3.83
N ILE A 64 15.84 25.78 3.44
CA ILE A 64 16.28 24.69 4.31
C ILE A 64 17.27 23.75 3.61
N ASP A 65 18.30 23.32 4.34
CA ASP A 65 19.09 22.15 3.96
C ASP A 65 18.25 20.89 4.18
N TYR A 66 17.37 20.57 3.22
CA TYR A 66 16.45 19.43 3.31
C TYR A 66 17.18 18.10 3.49
N GLN A 67 18.44 17.99 3.03
CA GLN A 67 19.24 16.77 3.12
C GLN A 67 19.62 16.46 4.55
N LYS A 68 19.92 17.49 5.36
CA LYS A 68 20.34 17.32 6.75
C LYS A 68 19.19 17.52 7.73
N ALA A 69 18.29 18.46 7.45
CA ALA A 69 17.30 18.91 8.42
C ALA A 69 15.93 18.24 8.26
N PHE A 70 15.55 17.84 7.03
CA PHE A 70 14.22 17.33 6.73
C PHE A 70 14.21 15.81 6.47
N LEU A 71 14.92 15.33 5.44
CA LEU A 71 14.88 13.93 5.01
C LEU A 71 15.21 12.94 6.14
N PRO A 72 16.28 13.12 6.95
CA PRO A 72 16.58 12.18 8.03
C PRO A 72 15.47 12.08 9.08
N LYS A 73 14.78 13.21 9.34
CA LYS A 73 13.66 13.28 10.28
C LYS A 73 12.41 12.63 9.70
N LEU A 74 12.14 12.82 8.41
CA LEU A 74 11.06 12.14 7.70
C LEU A 74 11.25 10.62 7.76
N TRP A 75 12.45 10.13 7.43
CA TRP A 75 12.76 8.69 7.50
C TRP A 75 12.56 8.13 8.90
N ALA A 76 13.10 8.81 9.92
CA ALA A 76 12.94 8.39 11.31
C ALA A 76 11.47 8.36 11.75
N PHE A 77 10.70 9.36 11.36
CA PHE A 77 9.26 9.47 11.66
C PHE A 77 8.47 8.32 11.03
N LEU A 78 8.71 8.03 9.75
CA LEU A 78 8.04 6.94 9.03
C LEU A 78 8.42 5.57 9.61
N LYS A 79 9.71 5.33 9.88
CA LYS A 79 10.21 4.08 10.50
C LYS A 79 9.61 3.81 11.87
N GLN A 80 9.19 4.86 12.59
CA GLN A 80 8.53 4.76 13.89
C GLN A 80 7.00 4.76 13.78
N ALA A 81 6.45 4.43 12.61
CA ALA A 81 5.01 4.40 12.37
C ALA A 81 4.31 5.72 12.75
N CYS A 82 4.92 6.85 12.39
CA CYS A 82 4.45 8.20 12.71
C CYS A 82 4.32 8.46 14.23
N HIS A 83 5.09 7.74 15.06
CA HIS A 83 4.95 7.72 16.53
C HIS A 83 3.53 7.41 17.02
N GLY A 84 2.73 6.68 16.23
CA GLY A 84 1.32 6.40 16.53
C GLY A 84 0.33 7.47 16.06
N ASN A 85 0.79 8.61 15.53
CA ASN A 85 -0.03 9.72 15.02
C ASN A 85 -0.53 9.48 13.58
N VAL A 86 -0.81 8.22 13.23
CA VAL A 86 -1.10 7.83 11.85
C VAL A 86 -2.34 8.54 11.31
N PHE A 87 -3.39 8.68 12.12
CA PHE A 87 -4.65 9.29 11.67
C PHE A 87 -4.53 10.77 11.34
N ASP A 88 -3.62 11.48 12.00
CA ASP A 88 -3.40 12.90 11.78
C ASP A 88 -2.49 13.16 10.57
N VAL A 89 -1.63 12.19 10.23
CA VAL A 89 -0.57 12.38 9.21
C VAL A 89 -0.83 11.62 7.92
N LYS A 90 -1.64 10.54 7.92
CA LYS A 90 -1.87 9.71 6.72
C LYS A 90 -2.30 10.52 5.50
N ASP A 91 -3.17 11.52 5.69
CA ASP A 91 -3.70 12.35 4.60
C ASP A 91 -2.69 13.44 4.19
N CYS A 92 -1.71 13.72 5.04
CA CYS A 92 -0.63 14.66 4.77
C CYS A 92 0.50 14.05 3.92
N LEU A 93 0.71 12.72 3.98
CA LEU A 93 1.84 12.07 3.30
C LEU A 93 1.78 12.21 1.79
N LEU A 94 0.61 11.97 1.18
CA LEU A 94 0.43 12.13 -0.25
C LEU A 94 0.62 13.60 -0.66
N SER A 95 0.00 14.53 0.08
CA SER A 95 0.14 15.97 -0.16
C SER A 95 1.60 16.42 -0.08
N LEU A 96 2.35 15.90 0.89
CA LEU A 96 3.78 16.16 1.01
C LEU A 96 4.53 15.69 -0.23
N ILE A 97 4.35 14.43 -0.66
CA ILE A 97 5.04 13.91 -1.86
C ILE A 97 4.73 14.77 -3.08
N ASN A 98 3.47 15.17 -3.26
CA ASN A 98 3.05 16.01 -4.38
C ASN A 98 3.71 17.39 -4.40
N LYS A 99 4.20 17.87 -3.25
CA LYS A 99 4.87 19.17 -3.10
C LYS A 99 6.39 19.08 -3.03
N ILE A 100 6.96 17.88 -3.08
CA ILE A 100 8.40 17.69 -3.16
C ILE A 100 8.85 17.96 -4.60
N PRO A 101 9.84 18.86 -4.82
CA PRO A 101 10.37 19.15 -6.14
C PRO A 101 10.87 17.88 -6.84
N SER A 102 10.57 17.73 -8.13
CA SER A 102 11.02 16.58 -8.92
C SER A 102 12.54 16.39 -8.88
N ILE A 103 13.32 17.47 -8.75
CA ILE A 103 14.77 17.38 -8.58
C ILE A 103 15.18 16.59 -7.34
N ILE A 104 14.40 16.61 -6.25
CA ILE A 104 14.67 15.81 -5.05
C ILE A 104 14.27 14.35 -5.28
N ILE A 105 13.14 14.10 -5.94
CA ILE A 105 12.62 12.75 -6.20
C ILE A 105 13.51 11.99 -7.20
N GLU A 106 13.97 12.67 -8.25
CA GLU A 106 14.79 12.09 -9.32
C GLU A 106 16.29 12.02 -8.98
N ASP A 107 16.74 12.66 -7.90
CA ASP A 107 18.15 12.65 -7.49
C ASP A 107 18.57 11.27 -6.98
N LYS A 108 19.39 10.58 -7.79
CA LYS A 108 19.99 9.28 -7.50
C LYS A 108 20.81 9.26 -6.21
N LYS A 109 21.38 10.39 -5.79
CA LYS A 109 22.19 10.49 -4.57
C LYS A 109 21.35 10.30 -3.31
N TYR A 110 20.13 10.84 -3.29
CA TYR A 110 19.23 10.73 -2.13
C TYR A 110 18.36 9.50 -2.18
N ASN A 111 18.15 8.93 -3.37
CA ASN A 111 17.32 7.77 -3.58
C ASN A 111 15.97 7.89 -2.82
N PHE A 112 15.33 9.07 -2.98
CA PHE A 112 14.22 9.50 -2.15
C PHE A 112 13.12 8.45 -2.11
N THR A 113 12.71 7.98 -3.28
CA THR A 113 11.63 7.01 -3.44
C THR A 113 11.93 5.70 -2.69
N GLU A 114 13.16 5.17 -2.79
CA GLU A 114 13.54 3.96 -2.05
C GLU A 114 13.48 4.18 -0.53
N ASN A 115 14.13 5.25 -0.06
CA ASN A 115 14.20 5.55 1.36
C ASN A 115 12.82 5.83 1.97
N PHE A 116 11.94 6.50 1.22
CA PHE A 116 10.57 6.78 1.63
C PHE A 116 9.77 5.49 1.83
N PHE A 117 9.69 4.65 0.81
CA PHE A 117 8.89 3.44 0.89
C PHE A 117 9.49 2.41 1.85
N THR A 118 10.81 2.24 1.88
CA THR A 118 11.45 1.34 2.87
C THR A 118 11.21 1.82 4.29
N SER A 119 11.27 3.14 4.54
CA SER A 119 10.97 3.69 5.88
C SER A 119 9.51 3.48 6.26
N MET A 120 8.56 3.67 5.34
CA MET A 120 7.15 3.38 5.58
C MET A 120 6.92 1.89 5.84
N GLU A 121 7.53 1.00 5.05
CA GLU A 121 7.42 -0.45 5.22
C GLU A 121 7.94 -0.89 6.59
N GLU A 122 9.11 -0.40 7.01
CA GLU A 122 9.65 -0.63 8.35
C GLU A 122 8.65 -0.16 9.43
N GLY A 123 8.08 1.04 9.26
CA GLY A 123 7.05 1.58 10.14
C GLY A 123 5.82 0.68 10.23
N ILE A 124 5.22 0.34 9.09
CA ILE A 124 4.03 -0.53 8.99
C ILE A 124 4.29 -1.87 9.68
N LEU A 125 5.44 -2.51 9.40
CA LEU A 125 5.79 -3.81 9.95
C LEU A 125 6.22 -3.75 11.43
N SER A 126 6.59 -2.58 11.94
CA SER A 126 6.91 -2.38 13.35
C SER A 126 5.67 -2.33 14.26
N ILE A 127 4.50 -2.00 13.72
CA ILE A 127 3.25 -1.91 14.48
C ILE A 127 2.87 -3.30 14.98
N LYS A 128 2.76 -3.49 16.30
CA LYS A 128 2.45 -4.82 16.87
C LYS A 128 1.17 -4.77 17.70
N GLY A 129 0.44 -5.89 17.66
CA GLY A 129 -0.74 -6.11 18.47
C GLY A 129 -2.05 -5.63 17.84
N ARG A 130 -3.14 -6.36 18.17
CA ARG A 130 -4.47 -6.16 17.58
C ARG A 130 -5.05 -4.75 17.80
N HIS A 131 -4.74 -4.10 18.92
CA HIS A 131 -5.24 -2.76 19.24
C HIS A 131 -4.69 -1.67 18.30
N GLN A 132 -3.59 -1.93 17.59
CA GLN A 132 -2.99 -0.99 16.64
C GLN A 132 -3.23 -1.38 15.18
N ALA A 133 -4.07 -2.38 14.92
CA ALA A 133 -4.39 -2.83 13.55
C ALA A 133 -4.99 -1.71 12.69
N ASN A 134 -5.73 -0.78 13.29
CA ASN A 134 -6.28 0.38 12.60
C ASN A 134 -5.19 1.36 12.14
N ASN A 135 -4.11 1.50 12.91
CA ASN A 135 -2.94 2.30 12.52
C ASN A 135 -2.22 1.63 11.35
N ALA A 136 -1.98 0.31 11.44
CA ALA A 136 -1.37 -0.44 10.34
C ALA A 136 -2.21 -0.34 9.06
N ASN A 137 -3.53 -0.48 9.16
CA ASN A 137 -4.45 -0.33 8.03
C ASN A 137 -4.38 1.06 7.40
N SER A 138 -4.43 2.10 8.21
CA SER A 138 -4.45 3.49 7.74
C SER A 138 -3.11 3.88 7.11
N LEU A 139 -2.00 3.46 7.70
CA LEU A 139 -0.66 3.71 7.16
C LEU A 139 -0.42 2.91 5.88
N LEU A 140 -0.90 1.66 5.82
CA LEU A 140 -0.83 0.85 4.61
C LEU A 140 -1.69 1.43 3.49
N LYS A 141 -2.87 2.00 3.78
CA LYS A 141 -3.67 2.72 2.77
C LYS A 141 -2.89 3.92 2.22
N ALA A 142 -2.35 4.78 3.09
CA ALA A 142 -1.54 5.92 2.67
C ALA A 142 -0.32 5.49 1.85
N TYR A 143 0.31 4.36 2.20
CA TYR A 143 1.36 3.75 1.39
C TYR A 143 0.88 3.41 -0.02
N MET A 144 -0.30 2.78 -0.17
CA MET A 144 -0.87 2.49 -1.50
C MET A 144 -1.14 3.77 -2.30
N ASP A 145 -1.70 4.80 -1.66
CA ASP A 145 -1.97 6.10 -2.29
C ASP A 145 -0.67 6.73 -2.82
N CYS A 146 0.40 6.69 -2.02
CA CYS A 146 1.71 7.17 -2.41
C CYS A 146 2.34 6.34 -3.56
N VAL A 147 2.18 5.01 -3.54
CA VAL A 147 2.65 4.13 -4.64
C VAL A 147 1.94 4.49 -5.95
N THR A 148 0.62 4.61 -5.92
CA THR A 148 -0.18 5.00 -7.10
C THR A 148 0.27 6.35 -7.65
N TYR A 149 0.44 7.35 -6.78
CA TYR A 149 0.92 8.66 -7.18
C TYR A 149 2.29 8.61 -7.87
N ILE A 150 3.26 7.89 -7.30
CA ILE A 150 4.60 7.77 -7.89
C ILE A 150 4.56 7.03 -9.23
N LEU A 151 3.73 5.99 -9.35
CA LEU A 151 3.51 5.24 -10.59
C LEU A 151 2.93 6.12 -11.70
N GLU A 152 2.05 7.05 -11.36
CA GLU A 152 1.39 7.93 -12.31
C GLU A 152 2.27 9.11 -12.74
N GLN A 153 2.94 9.74 -11.77
CA GLN A 153 3.67 10.99 -12.01
C GLN A 153 5.12 10.78 -12.49
N TYR A 154 5.82 9.77 -11.96
CA TYR A 154 7.27 9.63 -12.18
C TYR A 154 7.65 8.42 -13.03
N CYS A 155 6.79 7.40 -13.12
CA CYS A 155 7.04 6.25 -13.98
C CYS A 155 6.36 6.45 -15.34
N LYS A 156 7.13 6.55 -16.43
CA LYS A 156 6.57 6.82 -17.77
C LYS A 156 6.31 5.53 -18.54
N GLU A 157 7.30 4.66 -18.55
CA GLU A 157 7.26 3.42 -19.31
C GLU A 157 6.64 2.29 -18.49
N LEU A 158 5.94 1.38 -19.18
CA LEU A 158 5.31 0.23 -18.54
C LEU A 158 6.32 -0.64 -17.78
N GLN A 159 7.50 -0.86 -18.36
CA GLN A 159 8.55 -1.66 -17.71
C GLN A 159 9.01 -1.03 -16.39
N GLN A 160 9.16 0.29 -16.36
CA GLN A 160 9.51 1.04 -15.16
C GLN A 160 8.40 0.94 -14.10
N LYS A 161 7.14 1.12 -14.51
CA LYS A 161 5.96 0.96 -13.64
C LYS A 161 5.91 -0.46 -13.04
N SER A 162 6.09 -1.47 -13.88
CA SER A 162 6.06 -2.88 -13.51
C SER A 162 7.17 -3.22 -12.52
N THR A 163 8.40 -2.76 -12.78
CA THR A 163 9.55 -2.95 -11.89
C THR A 163 9.30 -2.28 -10.53
N PHE A 164 8.91 -1.01 -10.52
CA PHE A 164 8.66 -0.26 -9.29
C PHE A 164 7.54 -0.89 -8.45
N LEU A 165 6.41 -1.24 -9.08
CA LEU A 165 5.29 -1.89 -8.40
C LEU A 165 5.70 -3.24 -7.82
N ASN A 166 6.44 -4.06 -8.58
CA ASN A 166 6.91 -5.37 -8.13
C ASN A 166 7.88 -5.28 -6.94
N ASP A 167 8.88 -4.39 -7.00
CA ASP A 167 9.88 -4.24 -5.94
C ASP A 167 9.25 -3.94 -4.57
N ARG A 168 8.13 -3.21 -4.58
CA ARG A 168 7.36 -2.83 -3.39
C ARG A 168 6.36 -3.90 -2.97
N MET A 169 5.48 -4.28 -3.89
CA MET A 169 4.34 -5.13 -3.55
C MET A 169 4.74 -6.59 -3.34
N LEU A 170 5.71 -7.12 -4.08
CA LEU A 170 6.15 -8.51 -3.89
C LEU A 170 6.82 -8.70 -2.52
N ARG A 171 7.51 -7.68 -2.00
CA ARG A 171 8.07 -7.71 -0.64
C ARG A 171 6.97 -7.80 0.41
N LEU A 172 5.94 -6.96 0.33
CA LEU A 172 4.83 -6.98 1.27
C LEU A 172 3.98 -8.26 1.14
N ILE A 173 3.76 -8.78 -0.08
CA ILE A 173 3.12 -10.09 -0.30
C ILE A 173 3.94 -11.19 0.37
N ARG A 174 5.27 -11.20 0.21
CA ARG A 174 6.13 -12.19 0.86
C ARG A 174 5.95 -12.15 2.37
N VAL A 175 6.06 -10.96 2.98
CA VAL A 175 5.88 -10.80 4.43
C VAL A 175 4.49 -11.27 4.86
N TYR A 176 3.44 -10.86 4.15
CA TYR A 176 2.06 -11.28 4.43
C TYR A 176 1.88 -12.81 4.40
N LEU A 177 2.52 -13.50 3.43
CA LEU A 177 2.40 -14.95 3.28
C LEU A 177 3.25 -15.73 4.29
N THR A 178 4.37 -15.19 4.76
CA THR A 178 5.34 -15.95 5.57
C THR A 178 5.39 -15.56 7.05
N ASP A 179 5.10 -14.30 7.38
CA ASP A 179 5.26 -13.79 8.74
C ASP A 179 3.96 -13.92 9.55
N LYS A 180 3.92 -14.94 10.41
CA LYS A 180 2.83 -15.25 11.33
C LYS A 180 2.57 -14.19 12.39
N GLU A 181 3.39 -13.15 12.52
CA GLU A 181 3.22 -12.05 13.46
C GLU A 181 3.07 -10.69 12.76
N CYS A 182 2.96 -10.67 11.43
CA CYS A 182 2.88 -9.42 10.69
C CYS A 182 1.62 -8.61 11.05
N SER A 183 1.81 -7.29 11.11
CA SER A 183 0.80 -6.29 11.50
C SER A 183 -0.33 -6.13 10.49
N ILE A 184 -0.02 -6.40 9.22
CA ILE A 184 -0.88 -6.17 8.07
C ILE A 184 -1.81 -7.35 7.75
N ARG A 185 -1.70 -8.48 8.48
CA ARG A 185 -2.37 -9.75 8.14
C ARG A 185 -3.85 -9.62 7.79
N ASN A 186 -4.61 -8.91 8.62
CA ASN A 186 -6.07 -8.86 8.45
C ASN A 186 -6.52 -7.81 7.42
N VAL A 187 -5.60 -6.95 6.96
CA VAL A 187 -5.93 -5.76 6.18
C VAL A 187 -5.25 -5.74 4.82
N TYR A 188 -4.16 -6.48 4.67
CA TYR A 188 -3.36 -6.48 3.45
C TYR A 188 -4.15 -6.90 2.20
N PRO A 189 -4.94 -7.99 2.19
CA PRO A 189 -5.69 -8.36 0.98
C PRO A 189 -6.63 -7.25 0.49
N ARG A 190 -7.26 -6.53 1.42
CA ARG A 190 -8.14 -5.39 1.11
C ARG A 190 -7.35 -4.21 0.53
N GLN A 191 -6.24 -3.83 1.16
CA GLN A 191 -5.43 -2.70 0.69
C GLN A 191 -4.71 -3.02 -0.62
N TYR A 192 -4.28 -4.26 -0.81
CA TYR A 192 -3.71 -4.73 -2.07
C TYR A 192 -4.74 -4.66 -3.20
N LEU A 193 -5.97 -5.15 -2.97
CA LEU A 193 -7.06 -5.00 -3.92
C LEU A 193 -7.38 -3.53 -4.22
N TYR A 194 -7.37 -2.67 -3.21
CA TYR A 194 -7.56 -1.23 -3.38
C TYR A 194 -6.52 -0.63 -4.34
N LEU A 195 -5.23 -0.94 -4.14
CA LEU A 195 -4.15 -0.54 -5.05
C LEU A 195 -4.40 -1.04 -6.47
N LEU A 196 -4.68 -2.34 -6.62
CA LEU A 196 -4.87 -2.97 -7.92
C LEU A 196 -6.04 -2.35 -8.71
N ASN A 197 -7.15 -2.02 -8.03
CA ASN A 197 -8.29 -1.36 -8.64
C ASN A 197 -7.99 0.11 -9.02
N GLY A 198 -7.02 0.74 -8.35
CA GLY A 198 -6.54 2.08 -8.68
C GLY A 198 -5.56 2.13 -9.85
N LEU A 199 -5.11 0.98 -10.38
CA LEU A 199 -4.20 0.96 -11.52
C LEU A 199 -4.93 1.30 -12.83
N ASN A 200 -4.52 2.39 -13.48
CA ASN A 200 -5.12 2.84 -14.74
C ASN A 200 -4.79 1.97 -15.97
N SER A 201 -3.99 0.90 -15.82
CA SER A 201 -3.52 0.05 -16.93
C SER A 201 -3.76 -1.43 -16.64
N HIS A 202 -4.62 -2.05 -17.46
CA HIS A 202 -4.86 -3.50 -17.41
C HIS A 202 -3.58 -4.31 -17.67
N LYS A 203 -2.69 -3.81 -18.53
CA LYS A 203 -1.41 -4.46 -18.81
C LYS A 203 -0.46 -4.44 -17.61
N LEU A 204 -0.39 -3.33 -16.88
CA LEU A 204 0.40 -3.25 -15.64
C LEU A 204 -0.17 -4.19 -14.56
N TYR A 205 -1.50 -4.21 -14.43
CA TYR A 205 -2.22 -5.10 -13.53
C TYR A 205 -1.88 -6.58 -13.78
N SER A 206 -1.96 -7.01 -15.03
CA SER A 206 -1.66 -8.40 -15.43
C SER A 206 -0.17 -8.75 -15.30
N GLU A 207 0.75 -7.86 -15.68
CA GLU A 207 2.19 -8.08 -15.48
C GLU A 207 2.57 -8.25 -14.01
N HIS A 208 1.96 -7.44 -13.12
CA HIS A 208 2.16 -7.56 -11.68
C HIS A 208 1.66 -8.91 -11.15
N LEU A 209 0.42 -9.31 -11.49
CA LEU A 209 -0.15 -10.57 -11.02
C LEU A 209 0.59 -11.80 -11.57
N ASN A 210 1.08 -11.73 -12.81
CA ASN A 210 1.97 -12.75 -13.35
C ASN A 210 3.28 -12.88 -12.54
N SER A 211 3.74 -11.81 -11.89
CA SER A 211 4.93 -11.83 -11.02
C SER A 211 4.65 -12.41 -9.63
N VAL A 212 3.39 -12.40 -9.18
CA VAL A 212 2.96 -13.01 -7.91
C VAL A 212 3.00 -14.54 -7.96
N LEU A 213 2.74 -15.15 -9.13
CA LEU A 213 2.70 -16.61 -9.27
C LEU A 213 4.08 -17.27 -9.01
N PRO A 214 5.20 -16.85 -9.64
CA PRO A 214 6.53 -17.34 -9.30
C PRO A 214 6.91 -17.06 -7.85
N LEU A 215 6.48 -15.94 -7.27
CA LEU A 215 6.73 -15.64 -5.86
C LEU A 215 6.09 -16.72 -4.97
N PHE A 216 4.81 -17.01 -5.18
CA PHE A 216 4.10 -18.05 -4.42
C PHE A 216 4.78 -19.42 -4.56
N SER A 217 5.07 -19.84 -5.79
CA SER A 217 5.79 -21.10 -6.06
C SER A 217 7.18 -21.13 -5.38
N SER A 218 7.89 -20.00 -5.37
CA SER A 218 9.20 -19.91 -4.70
C SER A 218 9.12 -20.03 -3.18
N ILE A 219 8.01 -19.58 -2.58
CA ILE A 219 7.78 -19.66 -1.13
C ILE A 219 7.43 -21.08 -0.75
N THR A 220 6.51 -21.72 -1.47
CA THR A 220 6.07 -23.09 -1.18
C THR A 220 7.19 -24.11 -1.36
N ASN A 221 8.07 -23.94 -2.35
CA ASN A 221 9.18 -24.87 -2.60
C ASN A 221 10.37 -24.75 -1.62
N LYS A 222 10.48 -23.66 -0.84
CA LYS A 222 11.67 -23.36 0.00
C LYS A 222 11.52 -23.70 1.48
N GLN A 223 10.31 -24.01 1.97
CA GLN A 223 10.00 -24.10 3.41
C GLN A 223 9.93 -25.58 3.88
N PRO A 224 10.80 -26.02 4.82
CA PRO A 224 10.81 -27.41 5.29
C PRO A 224 9.88 -27.72 6.48
N GLN A 225 9.25 -26.73 7.14
CA GLN A 225 8.31 -26.98 8.24
C GLN A 225 6.85 -26.99 7.78
N ILE A 226 6.13 -28.07 8.10
CA ILE A 226 4.74 -28.30 7.67
C ILE A 226 3.78 -27.22 8.19
N ASP A 227 3.97 -26.74 9.42
CA ASP A 227 3.13 -25.68 10.02
C ASP A 227 3.30 -24.32 9.34
N ASP A 228 4.44 -24.07 8.68
CA ASP A 228 4.67 -22.86 7.90
C ASP A 228 3.99 -22.95 6.55
N LEU A 229 4.00 -24.13 5.91
CA LEU A 229 3.28 -24.38 4.67
C LEU A 229 1.77 -24.20 4.85
N LYS A 230 1.20 -24.76 5.93
CA LYS A 230 -0.22 -24.55 6.26
C LYS A 230 -0.60 -23.07 6.30
N TYR A 231 0.22 -22.27 6.99
CA TYR A 231 -0.01 -20.83 7.11
C TYR A 231 0.06 -20.13 5.74
N VAL A 232 1.08 -20.44 4.92
CA VAL A 232 1.26 -19.88 3.58
C VAL A 232 0.03 -20.15 2.70
N PHE A 233 -0.45 -21.40 2.65
CA PHE A 233 -1.61 -21.77 1.85
C PHE A 233 -2.89 -21.06 2.33
N GLN A 234 -3.09 -20.92 3.65
CA GLN A 234 -4.22 -20.17 4.20
C GLN A 234 -4.19 -18.69 3.83
N GLN A 235 -3.04 -18.02 3.99
CA GLN A 235 -2.91 -16.60 3.62
C GLN A 235 -3.03 -16.39 2.11
N ALA A 236 -2.47 -17.30 1.31
CA ALA A 236 -2.64 -17.28 -0.15
C ALA A 236 -4.11 -17.39 -0.54
N GLY A 237 -4.90 -18.26 0.12
CA GLY A 237 -6.34 -18.34 -0.06
C GLY A 237 -7.04 -17.01 0.14
N HIS A 238 -6.78 -16.33 1.27
CA HIS A 238 -7.37 -15.01 1.54
C HIS A 238 -6.96 -13.93 0.52
N LEU A 239 -5.70 -13.92 0.10
CA LEU A 239 -5.19 -12.97 -0.88
C LEU A 239 -5.84 -13.18 -2.25
N PHE A 240 -5.78 -14.40 -2.77
CA PHE A 240 -6.28 -14.72 -4.10
C PHE A 240 -7.80 -14.66 -4.16
N GLU A 241 -8.52 -15.06 -3.11
CA GLU A 241 -9.96 -14.85 -3.02
C GLU A 241 -10.33 -13.36 -3.13
N SER A 242 -9.59 -12.47 -2.45
CA SER A 242 -9.84 -11.02 -2.53
C SER A 242 -9.66 -10.47 -3.95
N VAL A 243 -8.68 -10.99 -4.70
CA VAL A 243 -8.42 -10.60 -6.09
C VAL A 243 -9.48 -11.16 -7.04
N LEU A 244 -9.79 -12.45 -6.91
CA LEU A 244 -10.61 -13.24 -7.84
C LEU A 244 -12.12 -13.11 -7.63
N LEU A 245 -12.59 -12.67 -6.45
CA LEU A 245 -14.04 -12.50 -6.20
C LEU A 245 -14.68 -11.52 -7.20
N PRO A 246 -15.95 -11.67 -7.59
CA PRO A 246 -16.64 -10.70 -8.44
C PRO A 246 -16.84 -9.34 -7.76
N PRO A 247 -16.81 -8.21 -8.49
CA PRO A 247 -16.90 -6.85 -7.93
C PRO A 247 -18.16 -6.62 -7.05
N LYS A 248 -19.29 -7.26 -7.36
CA LYS A 248 -20.53 -7.18 -6.56
C LYS A 248 -20.39 -7.80 -5.16
N GLN A 249 -19.53 -8.81 -5.00
CA GLN A 249 -19.28 -9.49 -3.72
C GLN A 249 -18.11 -8.86 -2.95
N LYS A 250 -17.23 -8.11 -3.64
CA LYS A 250 -16.18 -7.29 -3.00
C LYS A 250 -16.82 -6.27 -2.06
N ASN A 251 -17.87 -5.55 -2.48
CA ASN A 251 -18.50 -4.50 -1.66
C ASN A 251 -19.23 -5.01 -0.40
N LEU A 252 -19.77 -6.23 -0.42
CA LEU A 252 -20.56 -6.80 0.68
C LEU A 252 -19.72 -7.29 1.87
N ARG A 253 -18.49 -7.78 1.63
CA ARG A 253 -17.61 -8.27 2.71
C ARG A 253 -16.91 -7.15 3.49
N PHE A 254 -16.82 -5.94 2.93
CA PHE A 254 -16.08 -4.84 3.54
C PHE A 254 -16.94 -3.82 4.31
N ALA A 255 -18.26 -4.00 4.33
CA ALA A 255 -19.21 -3.16 5.09
C ALA A 255 -19.40 -3.59 6.56
N SER A 256 -18.84 -4.73 7.00
CA SER A 256 -18.98 -5.25 8.36
C SER A 256 -17.91 -4.71 9.32
N SER A 257 -17.93 -3.40 9.57
CA SER A 257 -17.32 -2.76 10.75
C SER A 257 -18.28 -1.68 11.25
N PRO A 258 -18.37 -1.43 12.58
CA PRO A 258 -19.50 -0.70 13.16
C PRO A 258 -19.54 0.78 12.73
N PRO A 259 -20.74 1.40 12.73
CA PRO A 259 -20.98 2.64 12.01
C PRO A 259 -20.59 3.85 12.85
N GLN A 260 -19.70 4.71 12.33
CA GLN A 260 -19.76 6.15 12.62
C GLN A 260 -19.32 6.96 11.39
N LEU A 261 -20.31 7.65 10.80
CA LEU A 261 -20.34 8.96 10.12
C LEU A 261 -19.05 9.39 9.38
N SER A 262 -19.07 9.60 8.07
CA SER A 262 -19.93 10.58 7.38
C SER A 262 -20.42 10.13 6.02
N ILE A 263 -21.62 10.62 5.71
CA ILE A 263 -22.35 10.56 4.44
C ILE A 263 -21.53 11.28 3.36
N ASP A 264 -21.20 10.58 2.27
CA ASP A 264 -21.02 11.07 0.87
C ASP A 264 -20.05 10.26 -0.03
N ASP A 265 -19.59 9.06 0.35
CA ASP A 265 -18.74 8.23 -0.53
C ASP A 265 -19.51 7.24 -1.45
N ASP A 266 -20.84 7.13 -1.33
CA ASP A 266 -21.64 6.09 -1.99
C ASP A 266 -21.96 6.34 -3.48
N LYS A 267 -21.36 7.35 -4.13
CA LYS A 267 -21.70 7.72 -5.53
C LYS A 267 -20.58 7.63 -6.57
N LEU A 268 -19.39 7.14 -6.23
CA LEU A 268 -18.25 7.14 -7.17
C LEU A 268 -18.05 5.89 -8.04
N PHE A 269 -18.98 4.93 -8.02
CA PHE A 269 -18.81 3.66 -8.76
C PHE A 269 -20.01 3.27 -9.60
N MET A 270 -20.56 4.17 -10.42
CA MET A 270 -21.36 3.76 -11.57
C MET A 270 -21.20 4.77 -12.71
N ASN A 271 -20.57 4.29 -13.78
CA ASN A 271 -20.75 4.63 -15.20
C ASN A 271 -19.41 4.79 -15.92
N ASP A 272 -19.28 4.08 -17.04
CA ASP A 272 -18.26 4.16 -18.11
C ASP A 272 -17.22 3.01 -18.26
N ASN A 273 -17.50 1.76 -17.85
CA ASN A 273 -16.47 0.68 -17.87
C ASN A 273 -16.89 -0.70 -18.42
N ASP A 274 -17.92 -0.83 -19.25
CA ASP A 274 -18.40 -2.17 -19.66
C ASP A 274 -17.38 -2.99 -20.48
N GLU A 275 -16.62 -2.40 -21.42
CA GLU A 275 -15.60 -3.14 -22.19
C GLU A 275 -14.29 -3.41 -21.43
N LYS A 276 -13.82 -2.46 -20.60
CA LYS A 276 -12.62 -2.65 -19.75
C LYS A 276 -12.81 -3.74 -18.70
N ASN A 277 -14.04 -3.91 -18.22
CA ASN A 277 -14.38 -4.95 -17.27
C ASN A 277 -14.29 -6.35 -17.90
N ASP A 278 -14.59 -6.51 -19.19
CA ASP A 278 -14.60 -7.82 -19.84
C ASP A 278 -13.20 -8.39 -20.06
N GLU A 279 -12.24 -7.60 -20.55
CA GLU A 279 -10.83 -8.02 -20.67
C GLU A 279 -10.21 -8.37 -19.30
N GLN A 280 -10.51 -7.55 -18.28
CA GLN A 280 -10.04 -7.80 -16.93
C GLN A 280 -10.65 -9.07 -16.33
N ASN A 281 -11.94 -9.31 -16.57
CA ASN A 281 -12.61 -10.54 -16.15
C ASN A 281 -12.02 -11.76 -16.84
N GLU A 282 -11.74 -11.70 -18.15
CA GLU A 282 -11.11 -12.80 -18.87
C GLU A 282 -9.70 -13.12 -18.33
N TYR A 283 -8.88 -12.09 -18.08
CA TYR A 283 -7.56 -12.28 -17.47
C TYR A 283 -7.66 -12.90 -16.06
N LEU A 284 -8.60 -12.46 -15.23
CA LEU A 284 -8.80 -13.02 -13.89
C LEU A 284 -9.19 -14.51 -13.95
N ILE A 285 -9.93 -14.93 -14.97
CA ILE A 285 -10.21 -16.34 -15.23
C ILE A 285 -8.92 -17.09 -15.62
N GLN A 286 -8.09 -16.53 -16.49
CA GLN A 286 -6.81 -17.14 -16.83
C GLN A 286 -5.88 -17.27 -15.62
N LEU A 287 -5.84 -16.24 -14.76
CA LEU A 287 -5.09 -16.26 -13.51
C LEU A 287 -5.60 -17.33 -12.54
N SER A 288 -6.93 -17.46 -12.40
CA SER A 288 -7.53 -18.50 -11.54
C SER A 288 -7.16 -19.90 -12.03
N ILE A 289 -7.18 -20.12 -13.34
CA ILE A 289 -6.73 -21.38 -13.96
C ILE A 289 -5.25 -21.64 -13.63
N GLN A 290 -4.37 -20.65 -13.80
CA GLN A 290 -2.94 -20.80 -13.51
C GLN A 290 -2.67 -21.12 -12.04
N LEU A 291 -3.38 -20.47 -11.12
CA LEU A 291 -3.30 -20.77 -9.68
C LEU A 291 -3.76 -22.19 -9.36
N CYS A 292 -4.87 -22.64 -9.95
CA CYS A 292 -5.35 -24.02 -9.82
C CYS A 292 -4.32 -25.02 -10.35
N CYS A 293 -3.72 -24.78 -11.53
CA CYS A 293 -2.65 -25.62 -12.07
C CYS A 293 -1.43 -25.66 -11.14
N LEU A 294 -0.99 -24.52 -10.60
CA LEU A 294 0.12 -24.47 -9.66
C LEU A 294 -0.14 -25.26 -8.38
N CYS A 295 -1.34 -25.18 -7.82
CA CYS A 295 -1.73 -25.97 -6.65
C CYS A 295 -1.77 -27.47 -6.98
N PHE A 296 -2.31 -27.83 -8.16
CA PHE A 296 -2.34 -29.22 -8.61
C PHE A 296 -0.94 -29.80 -8.86
N ASP A 297 -0.05 -29.05 -9.50
CA ASP A 297 1.34 -29.45 -9.72
C ASP A 297 2.08 -29.64 -8.39
N TYR A 298 1.82 -28.78 -7.41
CA TYR A 298 2.36 -28.94 -6.05
C TYR A 298 1.82 -30.21 -5.39
N CYS A 299 0.52 -30.48 -5.52
CA CYS A 299 -0.11 -31.71 -5.05
C CYS A 299 0.52 -32.95 -5.70
N LEU A 300 0.78 -32.93 -7.00
CA LEU A 300 1.40 -34.05 -7.72
C LEU A 300 2.82 -34.34 -7.24
N LYS A 301 3.60 -33.29 -6.93
CA LYS A 301 4.99 -33.43 -6.47
C LYS A 301 5.11 -33.91 -5.03
N ASN A 302 4.15 -33.55 -4.18
CA ASN A 302 4.23 -33.77 -2.72
C ASN A 302 3.14 -34.73 -2.19
N LYS A 303 2.67 -35.70 -3.00
CA LYS A 303 1.56 -36.61 -2.65
C LYS A 303 1.73 -37.36 -1.33
N GLU A 304 2.97 -37.59 -0.91
CA GLU A 304 3.29 -38.35 0.31
C GLU A 304 3.46 -37.44 1.54
N GLU A 305 3.41 -36.11 1.37
CA GLU A 305 3.53 -35.14 2.45
C GLU A 305 2.16 -34.67 2.96
N ILE A 306 2.06 -34.36 4.24
CA ILE A 306 0.88 -33.70 4.83
C ILE A 306 0.62 -32.34 4.16
N SER A 307 1.66 -31.70 3.61
CA SER A 307 1.56 -30.43 2.90
C SER A 307 0.64 -30.49 1.65
N TYR A 308 0.40 -31.70 1.11
CA TYR A 308 -0.55 -31.98 0.05
C TYR A 308 -1.98 -31.51 0.39
N GLU A 309 -2.44 -31.79 1.61
CA GLU A 309 -3.82 -31.48 2.02
C GLU A 309 -4.09 -29.97 1.96
N TYR A 310 -3.12 -29.15 2.37
CA TYR A 310 -3.26 -27.68 2.34
C TYR A 310 -3.32 -27.12 0.92
N SER A 311 -2.55 -27.70 -0.01
CA SER A 311 -2.61 -27.33 -1.42
C SER A 311 -3.92 -27.78 -2.07
N LEU A 312 -4.44 -28.95 -1.68
CA LEU A 312 -5.73 -29.45 -2.13
C LEU A 312 -6.90 -28.59 -1.61
N ASP A 313 -6.83 -28.14 -0.36
CA ASP A 313 -7.80 -27.22 0.23
C ASP A 313 -7.81 -25.89 -0.53
N LEU A 314 -6.64 -25.31 -0.80
CA LEU A 314 -6.52 -24.08 -1.59
C LEU A 314 -7.05 -24.29 -3.01
N PHE A 315 -6.68 -25.40 -3.67
CA PHE A 315 -7.20 -25.76 -4.99
C PHE A 315 -8.73 -25.82 -4.99
N SER A 316 -9.32 -26.52 -4.02
CA SER A 316 -10.78 -26.68 -3.91
C SER A 316 -11.47 -25.35 -3.68
N HIS A 317 -10.89 -24.49 -2.82
CA HIS A 317 -11.39 -23.13 -2.57
C HIS A 317 -11.36 -22.28 -3.85
N LEU A 318 -10.22 -22.22 -4.55
CA LEU A 318 -10.08 -21.48 -5.79
C LEU A 318 -10.98 -22.01 -6.91
N PHE A 319 -11.14 -23.33 -7.00
CA PHE A 319 -12.05 -23.97 -7.93
C PHE A 319 -13.51 -23.59 -7.65
N SER A 320 -13.92 -23.47 -6.39
CA SER A 320 -15.29 -23.08 -6.01
C SER A 320 -15.66 -21.64 -6.37
N ILE A 321 -14.67 -20.75 -6.49
CA ILE A 321 -14.87 -19.35 -6.90
C ILE A 321 -15.18 -19.26 -8.40
N ASN A 322 -14.77 -20.25 -9.19
CA ASN A 322 -14.99 -20.30 -10.62
C ASN A 322 -16.40 -20.75 -10.98
N ASN A 323 -16.97 -20.18 -12.05
CA ASN A 323 -18.26 -20.62 -12.57
C ASN A 323 -18.15 -21.99 -13.28
N GLU A 324 -19.29 -22.60 -13.60
CA GLU A 324 -19.35 -23.95 -14.19
C GLU A 324 -18.57 -24.09 -15.51
N GLN A 325 -18.52 -23.03 -16.34
CA GLN A 325 -17.78 -23.01 -17.59
C GLN A 325 -16.27 -22.99 -17.36
N ASN A 326 -15.80 -22.15 -16.43
CA ASN A 326 -14.39 -22.06 -16.05
C ASN A 326 -13.90 -23.37 -15.41
N SER A 327 -14.73 -23.99 -14.57
CA SER A 327 -14.46 -25.29 -13.98
C SER A 327 -14.24 -26.39 -15.03
N LYS A 328 -15.00 -26.36 -16.15
CA LYS A 328 -14.77 -27.29 -17.28
C LYS A 328 -13.43 -27.05 -17.96
N ILE A 329 -13.01 -25.79 -18.13
CA ILE A 329 -11.70 -25.43 -18.73
C ILE A 329 -10.56 -25.90 -17.81
N ILE A 330 -10.69 -25.68 -16.50
CA ILE A 330 -9.72 -26.14 -15.51
C ILE A 330 -9.59 -27.66 -15.58
N ILE A 331 -10.71 -28.40 -15.51
CA ILE A 331 -10.70 -29.87 -15.59
C ILE A 331 -10.04 -30.35 -16.90
N THR A 332 -10.36 -29.74 -18.04
CA THR A 332 -9.78 -30.10 -19.35
C THR A 332 -8.28 -29.88 -19.41
N LYS A 333 -7.74 -28.88 -18.70
CA LYS A 333 -6.30 -28.62 -18.63
C LYS A 333 -5.56 -29.53 -17.65
N LEU A 334 -6.27 -30.13 -16.69
CA LEU A 334 -5.70 -31.00 -15.66
C LEU A 334 -5.69 -32.49 -16.06
N ILE A 335 -6.60 -32.90 -16.93
CA ILE A 335 -6.63 -34.22 -17.60
C ILE A 335 -5.60 -34.21 -18.73
#